data_AF-A0A6I9N0C0-F1
#
_entry.id   AF-A0A6I9N0C0-F1
#
_cell.length_a   1.000
_cell.length_b   1.000
_cell.length_c   1.000
_cell.angle_alpha   90.00
_cell.angle_beta   90.00
_cell.angle_gamma   90.00
#
_symmetry.space_group_name_H-M   'P 1'
#
loop_
_entity.id
_entity.type
_entity.pdbx_description
1 polymer ?
#
loop_
_entity_poly.entity_id
_entity_poly.type
_entity_poly.pdbx_seq_one_letter_code
_entity_poly.pdbx_strand_id
1 'polypeptide(L)'
;MYELMFLQRGRGERAGVWRCFEGGRNAVLTVDLMWELKDPEEDEPNLRVLLEHRFSKEKSKSVKQTCDKCGAIIWGLIQTWYTCTGCYYRCHSKCMNLITKPCVRVKVSHQSEYELSICPEIGLDRQDYRCAECRTPISLRGVPTEARQCDYTGQYYCSTCHWNDSAVVPARVIHNWEFDPRKVCRSSMRYLALMISRPVLRLKEINPLLFNFVEELVEIRKLRQDILLMKPYFITCKEAMEARLLLQLQDRQHFVENDDMYSLQDLIDISSGRLSCSLTEIHTTFAKHIKLDCERCQAKGFVCELCKEGDILFPFDSHTSVCYDCSAVFHRDCYYDNSTTCPRCARMTDRKQDEVPDVKDA
;
A
#
# COMPACT_ATOMS: atom_id res chain seq x y z
N MET A 1 39.66 6.43 -34.64
CA MET A 1 39.98 5.75 -33.37
C MET A 1 40.20 6.83 -32.32
N TYR A 2 39.45 6.81 -31.22
CA TYR A 2 39.67 7.74 -30.12
C TYR A 2 40.55 7.04 -29.08
N GLU A 3 41.72 7.59 -28.79
CA GLU A 3 42.59 7.10 -27.71
C GLU A 3 42.58 8.12 -26.57
N LEU A 4 42.31 7.64 -25.35
CA LEU A 4 42.16 8.48 -24.17
C LEU A 4 43.52 8.59 -23.47
N MET A 5 44.18 9.75 -23.56
CA MET A 5 45.41 10.00 -22.80
C MET A 5 45.17 10.97 -21.64
N PHE A 6 45.49 10.53 -20.43
CA PHE A 6 45.48 11.36 -19.23
C PHE A 6 46.83 12.08 -19.09
N LEU A 7 46.82 13.41 -19.13
CA LEU A 7 47.98 14.23 -18.73
C LEU A 7 47.82 14.60 -17.26
N GLN A 8 48.70 14.08 -16.40
CA GLN A 8 48.83 14.56 -15.02
C GLN A 8 49.58 15.90 -15.02
N ARG A 9 48.88 16.98 -14.63
CA ARG A 9 49.51 18.16 -14.03
C ARG A 9 48.97 18.31 -12.61
N GLY A 10 49.89 18.54 -11.68
CA GLY A 10 49.67 18.44 -10.25
C GLY A 10 48.56 19.34 -9.70
N ARG A 11 47.93 18.82 -8.63
CA ARG A 11 46.82 19.36 -7.83
C ARG A 11 45.48 19.52 -8.58
N GLY A 12 44.75 18.41 -8.65
CA GLY A 12 43.35 18.41 -8.19
C GLY A 12 42.24 18.58 -9.21
N GLU A 13 42.50 18.76 -10.50
CA GLU A 13 41.44 18.81 -11.52
C GLU A 13 41.78 17.90 -12.72
N ARG A 14 40.86 16.98 -13.06
CA ARG A 14 40.95 16.13 -14.26
C ARG A 14 40.09 16.76 -15.36
N ALA A 15 40.70 17.47 -16.30
CA ALA A 15 40.08 17.85 -17.56
C ALA A 15 40.41 16.80 -18.64
N GLY A 16 39.39 16.15 -19.20
CA GLY A 16 39.56 15.27 -20.36
C GLY A 16 39.52 16.10 -21.65
N VAL A 17 40.55 16.00 -22.48
CA VAL A 17 40.61 16.69 -23.79
C VAL A 17 40.46 15.65 -24.90
N TRP A 18 39.48 15.85 -25.79
CA TRP A 18 39.32 15.04 -27.00
C TRP A 18 40.06 15.72 -28.16
N ARG A 19 41.06 15.05 -28.75
CA ARG A 19 41.64 15.47 -30.04
C ARG A 19 41.05 14.64 -31.17
N CYS A 20 40.52 15.33 -32.17
CA CYS A 20 40.19 14.74 -33.46
C CYS A 20 41.41 14.87 -34.38
N PHE A 21 41.83 13.79 -35.04
CA PHE A 21 42.93 13.79 -36.01
C PHE A 21 42.34 13.53 -37.39
N GLU A 22 42.00 14.59 -38.12
CA GLU A 22 41.88 14.55 -39.57
C GLU A 22 42.43 15.87 -40.14
N GLY A 23 43.39 15.75 -41.08
CA GLY A 23 43.72 16.81 -42.03
C GLY A 23 44.31 18.10 -41.47
N GLY A 24 45.55 18.03 -40.98
CA GLY A 24 46.53 19.13 -40.86
C GLY A 24 45.99 20.56 -40.90
N ARG A 25 45.51 21.07 -39.76
CA ARG A 25 45.52 22.49 -39.37
C ARG A 25 45.19 22.59 -37.89
N ASN A 26 46.14 23.07 -37.07
CA ASN A 26 45.94 23.31 -35.65
C ASN A 26 45.02 24.53 -35.45
N ALA A 27 43.80 24.32 -34.96
CA ALA A 27 42.96 25.37 -34.41
C ALA A 27 42.76 25.10 -32.92
N VAL A 28 43.31 25.98 -32.08
CA VAL A 28 43.00 26.03 -30.65
C VAL A 28 41.77 26.94 -30.52
N LEU A 29 40.61 26.35 -30.27
CA LEU A 29 39.42 27.11 -29.86
C LEU A 29 39.31 27.02 -28.34
N THR A 30 39.87 28.03 -27.67
CA THR A 30 39.51 28.37 -26.29
C THR A 30 38.11 28.97 -26.32
N VAL A 31 37.13 28.25 -25.79
CA VAL A 31 35.78 28.78 -25.52
C VAL A 31 35.73 29.09 -24.04
N ASP A 32 35.89 30.36 -23.70
CA ASP A 32 35.58 30.91 -22.38
C ASP A 32 34.72 32.17 -22.54
N LEU A 33 33.79 32.31 -21.60
CA LEU A 33 32.90 33.46 -21.33
C LEU A 33 31.64 33.49 -22.20
N MET A 34 30.52 32.89 -21.79
CA MET A 34 29.71 33.24 -20.60
C MET A 34 29.30 34.73 -20.63
N TRP A 35 28.35 35.05 -21.49
CA TRP A 35 27.50 36.24 -21.39
C TRP A 35 26.05 35.80 -21.20
N GLU A 36 25.63 35.91 -19.95
CA GLU A 36 24.31 36.26 -19.43
C GLU A 36 23.12 36.18 -20.41
N LEU A 37 22.51 34.99 -20.48
CA LEU A 37 21.05 34.91 -20.45
C LEU A 37 20.67 34.46 -19.05
N LYS A 38 20.67 35.43 -18.13
CA LYS A 38 19.97 35.27 -16.85
C LYS A 38 18.49 35.18 -17.24
N ASP A 39 17.97 33.95 -17.31
CA ASP A 39 16.51 33.75 -17.31
C ASP A 39 15.99 34.64 -16.17
N PRO A 40 15.01 35.52 -16.40
CA PRO A 40 14.44 36.29 -15.31
C PRO A 40 14.01 35.27 -14.25
N GLU A 41 14.55 35.41 -13.03
CA GLU A 41 13.99 34.79 -11.84
C GLU A 41 12.62 35.43 -11.64
N GLU A 42 11.66 35.05 -12.48
CA GLU A 42 10.26 35.23 -12.18
C GLU A 42 9.95 34.27 -11.04
N ASP A 43 9.52 34.88 -9.94
CA ASP A 43 8.80 34.30 -8.80
C ASP A 43 7.48 33.64 -9.26
N GLU A 44 7.52 32.82 -10.32
CA GLU A 44 6.42 31.94 -10.66
C GLU A 44 6.29 30.94 -9.51
N PRO A 45 5.10 30.80 -8.90
CA PRO A 45 4.93 29.82 -7.85
C PRO A 45 5.37 28.47 -8.42
N ASN A 46 6.31 27.80 -7.73
CA ASN A 46 6.88 26.50 -8.13
C ASN A 46 5.83 25.38 -8.28
N LEU A 47 4.55 25.70 -8.05
CA LEU A 47 3.40 24.83 -8.10
C LEU A 47 2.39 25.32 -9.15
N ARG A 48 2.23 24.56 -10.25
CA ARG A 48 1.13 24.77 -11.22
C ARG A 48 0.05 23.73 -11.00
N VAL A 49 -1.22 24.15 -11.07
CA VAL A 49 -2.37 23.23 -10.95
C VAL A 49 -3.06 23.07 -12.29
N LEU A 50 -3.24 21.83 -12.76
CA LEU A 50 -3.95 21.52 -14.00
C LEU A 50 -4.67 20.18 -13.87
N LEU A 51 -5.99 20.15 -14.08
CA LEU A 51 -6.81 18.93 -13.95
C LEU A 51 -6.50 18.19 -12.62
N GLU A 52 -6.47 18.94 -11.52
CA GLU A 52 -6.13 18.45 -10.17
C GLU A 52 -4.69 17.92 -9.97
N HIS A 53 -3.85 17.97 -11.00
CA HIS A 53 -2.43 17.73 -10.82
C HIS A 53 -1.78 18.94 -10.18
N ARG A 54 -1.03 18.72 -9.11
CA ARG A 54 -0.12 19.70 -8.51
C ARG A 54 1.29 19.46 -9.06
N PHE A 55 1.72 20.26 -10.01
CA PHE A 55 2.99 20.11 -10.72
C PHE A 55 4.11 20.93 -10.08
N SER A 56 5.20 20.27 -9.71
CA SER A 56 6.48 20.91 -9.42
C SER A 56 7.32 21.01 -10.69
N LYS A 57 7.95 22.18 -10.89
CA LYS A 57 8.96 22.35 -11.94
C LYS A 57 10.24 21.65 -11.49
N GLU A 58 10.74 20.73 -12.31
CA GLU A 58 11.97 20.00 -12.03
C GLU A 58 13.13 20.56 -12.86
N LYS A 59 14.27 20.76 -12.21
CA LYS A 59 15.57 21.07 -12.84
C LYS A 59 16.56 20.01 -12.36
N SER A 60 16.80 18.97 -13.14
CA SER A 60 17.73 17.90 -12.74
C SER A 60 18.73 17.59 -13.83
N LYS A 61 19.97 17.27 -13.43
CA LYS A 61 21.05 16.82 -14.31
C LYS A 61 20.85 15.37 -14.81
N SER A 62 19.73 14.72 -14.43
CA SER A 62 19.39 13.37 -14.89
C SER A 62 19.03 13.35 -16.37
N VAL A 63 19.53 12.35 -17.08
CA VAL A 63 19.59 12.37 -18.56
C VAL A 63 18.33 11.80 -19.20
N LYS A 64 17.50 11.01 -18.50
CA LYS A 64 16.43 10.23 -19.14
C LYS A 64 15.18 10.10 -18.27
N GLN A 65 14.17 10.94 -18.53
CA GLN A 65 12.78 10.71 -18.10
C GLN A 65 11.90 10.56 -19.34
N THR A 66 10.73 9.94 -19.23
CA THR A 66 9.78 9.84 -20.36
C THR A 66 8.54 10.67 -20.05
N CYS A 67 8.08 11.45 -21.03
CA CYS A 67 6.86 12.25 -20.91
C CYS A 67 5.62 11.37 -21.04
N ASP A 68 4.75 11.37 -20.03
CA ASP A 68 3.49 10.62 -20.02
C ASP A 68 2.45 11.13 -21.03
N LYS A 69 2.61 12.37 -21.54
CA LYS A 69 1.69 12.92 -22.54
C LYS A 69 2.04 12.50 -23.96
N CYS A 70 3.31 12.61 -24.36
CA CYS A 70 3.73 12.36 -25.75
C CYS A 70 4.53 11.08 -25.92
N GLY A 71 4.93 10.41 -24.84
CA GLY A 71 5.75 9.20 -24.87
C GLY A 71 7.23 9.43 -25.22
N ALA A 72 7.63 10.67 -25.54
CA ALA A 72 9.01 11.00 -25.90
C ALA A 72 9.88 11.23 -24.65
N ILE A 73 11.20 11.04 -24.83
CA ILE A 73 12.20 11.28 -23.79
C ILE A 73 12.27 12.78 -23.46
N ILE A 74 12.34 13.08 -22.17
CA ILE A 74 12.67 14.36 -21.58
C ILE A 74 14.18 14.35 -21.31
N TRP A 75 14.89 15.25 -21.99
CA TRP A 75 16.34 15.40 -21.84
C TRP A 75 16.64 16.40 -20.72
N GLY A 76 16.73 15.92 -19.48
CA GLY A 76 16.75 16.78 -18.30
C GLY A 76 17.92 17.78 -18.22
N LEU A 77 19.02 17.52 -18.94
CA LEU A 77 20.14 18.44 -19.08
C LEU A 77 19.83 19.71 -19.89
N ILE A 78 18.79 19.68 -20.73
CA ILE A 78 18.49 20.74 -21.72
C ILE A 78 17.03 21.20 -21.62
N GLN A 79 16.14 20.35 -21.09
CA GLN A 79 14.70 20.59 -21.04
C GLN A 79 14.23 20.68 -19.60
N THR A 80 13.39 21.69 -19.33
CA THR A 80 12.57 21.71 -18.11
C THR A 80 11.35 20.82 -18.29
N TRP A 81 10.95 20.15 -17.21
CA TRP A 81 9.74 19.34 -17.16
C TRP A 81 9.03 19.52 -15.84
N TYR A 82 7.82 19.00 -15.80
CA TYR A 82 6.98 19.07 -14.62
C TYR A 82 6.65 17.67 -14.14
N THR A 83 6.63 17.49 -12.82
CA THR A 83 6.22 16.26 -12.17
C THR A 83 5.07 16.54 -11.23
N CYS A 84 3.99 15.79 -11.34
CA CYS A 84 2.90 15.88 -10.39
C CYS A 84 3.36 15.27 -9.05
N THR A 85 3.32 16.05 -7.98
CA THR A 85 3.69 15.61 -6.63
C THR A 85 2.73 14.56 -6.06
N GLY A 86 1.55 14.45 -6.64
CA GLY A 86 0.51 13.53 -6.22
C GLY A 86 0.62 12.13 -6.82
N CYS A 87 0.65 12.04 -8.15
CA CYS A 87 0.61 10.77 -8.89
C CYS A 87 1.86 10.51 -9.74
N TYR A 88 2.89 11.36 -9.61
CA TYR A 88 4.15 11.25 -10.37
C TYR A 88 3.96 11.26 -11.89
N TYR A 89 2.90 11.92 -12.39
CA TYR A 89 2.73 12.22 -13.81
C TYR A 89 3.83 13.18 -14.28
N ARG A 90 4.58 12.84 -15.33
CA ARG A 90 5.69 13.63 -15.84
C ARG A 90 5.38 14.14 -17.24
N CYS A 91 5.64 15.41 -17.50
CA CYS A 91 5.46 15.96 -18.85
C CYS A 91 6.48 17.05 -19.18
N HIS A 92 6.84 17.16 -20.46
CA HIS A 92 7.56 18.34 -20.95
C HIS A 92 6.78 19.61 -20.63
N SER A 93 7.48 20.74 -20.50
CA SER A 93 6.86 22.07 -20.36
C SER A 93 5.83 22.34 -21.47
N LYS A 94 6.18 22.09 -22.74
CA LYS A 94 5.28 22.22 -23.90
C LYS A 94 4.08 21.27 -23.92
N CYS A 95 4.15 20.17 -23.18
CA CYS A 95 3.08 19.17 -23.14
C CYS A 95 2.06 19.44 -22.03
N MET A 96 2.34 20.38 -21.12
CA MET A 96 1.52 20.66 -19.94
C MET A 96 0.07 20.95 -20.32
N ASN A 97 -0.16 21.98 -21.15
CA ASN A 97 -1.50 22.40 -21.55
C ASN A 97 -2.20 21.41 -22.52
N LEU A 98 -1.50 20.34 -22.93
CA LEU A 98 -2.07 19.26 -23.73
C LEU A 98 -2.56 18.09 -22.86
N ILE A 99 -2.33 18.11 -21.55
CA ILE A 99 -2.81 17.08 -20.64
C ILE A 99 -4.34 17.11 -20.63
N THR A 100 -4.95 15.95 -20.86
CA THR A 100 -6.40 15.77 -20.90
C THR A 100 -6.90 14.88 -19.76
N LYS A 101 -6.00 14.41 -18.91
CA LYS A 101 -6.26 13.39 -17.89
C LYS A 101 -6.25 14.05 -16.51
N PRO A 102 -7.25 13.79 -15.65
CA PRO A 102 -7.22 14.24 -14.27
C PRO A 102 -6.20 13.45 -13.45
N CYS A 103 -5.78 14.06 -12.34
CA CYS A 103 -4.82 13.45 -11.43
C CYS A 103 -5.35 12.18 -10.79
N VAL A 104 -4.63 11.07 -10.98
CA VAL A 104 -4.96 9.75 -10.39
C VAL A 104 -5.06 9.83 -8.86
N ARG A 105 -4.27 10.69 -8.21
CA ARG A 105 -4.34 10.86 -6.75
C ARG A 105 -5.69 11.38 -6.29
N VAL A 106 -6.31 12.28 -7.04
CA VAL A 106 -7.65 12.79 -6.71
C VAL A 106 -8.70 11.70 -6.93
N LYS A 107 -8.56 10.87 -7.98
CA LYS A 107 -9.41 9.69 -8.16
C LYS A 107 -9.34 8.77 -6.93
N VAL A 108 -8.15 8.45 -6.44
CA VAL A 108 -7.94 7.61 -5.24
C VAL A 108 -8.51 8.26 -3.96
N SER A 109 -8.53 9.59 -3.88
CA SER A 109 -9.13 10.31 -2.75
C SER A 109 -10.66 10.22 -2.72
N HIS A 110 -11.33 10.22 -3.88
CA HIS A 110 -12.79 10.15 -3.96
C HIS A 110 -13.34 8.73 -4.11
N GLN A 111 -12.59 7.85 -4.77
CA GLN A 111 -12.98 6.48 -5.06
C GLN A 111 -11.81 5.57 -4.69
N SER A 112 -11.81 5.09 -3.45
CA SER A 112 -10.77 4.19 -2.93
C SER A 112 -11.24 2.74 -2.97
N GLU A 113 -11.61 2.26 -4.16
CA GLU A 113 -12.09 0.89 -4.40
C GLU A 113 -11.31 0.23 -5.54
N TYR A 114 -11.22 -1.10 -5.52
CA TYR A 114 -10.58 -1.85 -6.59
C TYR A 114 -11.61 -2.37 -7.60
N GLU A 115 -11.21 -2.48 -8.86
CA GLU A 115 -11.85 -3.40 -9.80
C GLU A 115 -11.47 -4.83 -9.40
N LEU A 116 -12.46 -5.66 -9.12
CA LEU A 116 -12.30 -7.01 -8.60
C LEU A 116 -12.66 -8.10 -9.62
N SER A 117 -13.15 -7.72 -10.79
CA SER A 117 -13.29 -8.64 -11.92
C SER A 117 -11.90 -8.94 -12.49
N ILE A 118 -11.57 -10.22 -12.72
CA ILE A 118 -10.31 -10.60 -13.38
C ILE A 118 -10.39 -10.19 -14.84
N CYS A 119 -9.61 -9.18 -15.25
CA CYS A 119 -9.54 -8.66 -16.61
C CYS A 119 -10.92 -8.53 -17.26
N PRO A 120 -11.73 -7.51 -16.89
CA PRO A 120 -13.09 -7.34 -17.40
C PRO A 120 -13.08 -6.86 -18.86
N GLU A 121 -12.66 -7.74 -19.75
CA GLU A 121 -12.53 -7.47 -21.18
C GLU A 121 -13.91 -7.26 -21.81
N ILE A 122 -14.03 -6.17 -22.56
CA ILE A 122 -15.27 -5.79 -23.26
C ILE A 122 -15.16 -5.87 -24.79
N GLY A 123 -13.95 -6.12 -25.30
CA GLY A 123 -13.65 -6.08 -26.74
C GLY A 123 -13.31 -4.67 -27.25
N LEU A 124 -12.52 -4.63 -28.32
CA LEU A 124 -12.05 -3.38 -28.96
C LEU A 124 -13.16 -2.69 -29.78
N ASP A 125 -14.14 -3.45 -30.25
CA ASP A 125 -15.36 -2.97 -30.92
C ASP A 125 -16.19 -2.09 -29.99
N ARG A 126 -16.35 -2.47 -28.71
CA ARG A 126 -17.04 -1.65 -27.70
C ARG A 126 -16.27 -0.38 -27.32
N GLN A 127 -15.02 -0.25 -27.76
CA GLN A 127 -14.22 0.97 -27.62
C GLN A 127 -14.16 1.80 -28.90
N ASP A 128 -14.98 1.49 -29.91
CA ASP A 128 -14.97 2.10 -31.25
C ASP A 128 -13.60 1.98 -31.95
N TYR A 129 -12.88 0.90 -31.69
CA TYR A 129 -11.51 0.72 -32.18
C TYR A 129 -10.57 1.87 -31.82
N ARG A 130 -10.74 2.41 -30.60
CA ARG A 130 -9.93 3.52 -30.08
C ARG A 130 -9.34 3.19 -28.73
N CYS A 131 -8.18 3.80 -28.46
CA CYS A 131 -7.55 3.76 -27.15
C CYS A 131 -8.53 4.25 -26.08
N ALA A 132 -8.69 3.47 -25.01
CA ALA A 132 -9.61 3.79 -23.92
C ALA A 132 -9.28 5.13 -23.23
N GLU A 133 -8.02 5.59 -23.33
CA GLU A 133 -7.58 6.80 -22.65
C GLU A 133 -7.50 8.04 -23.56
N CYS A 134 -6.77 7.96 -24.68
CA CYS A 134 -6.55 9.11 -25.56
C CYS A 134 -7.47 9.14 -26.78
N ARG A 135 -8.32 8.12 -26.96
CA ARG A 135 -9.26 7.95 -28.08
C ARG A 135 -8.62 7.94 -29.48
N THR A 136 -7.28 7.90 -29.57
CA THR A 136 -6.55 7.68 -30.82
C THR A 136 -6.99 6.34 -31.41
N PRO A 137 -7.30 6.28 -32.73
CA PRO A 137 -7.62 5.02 -33.40
C PRO A 137 -6.51 3.98 -33.17
N ILE A 138 -6.92 2.77 -32.81
CA ILE A 138 -6.05 1.61 -32.73
C ILE A 138 -6.16 0.90 -34.08
N SER A 139 -5.06 0.83 -34.81
CA SER A 139 -5.08 0.18 -36.12
C SER A 139 -5.17 -1.33 -35.95
N LEU A 140 -6.12 -1.95 -36.65
CA LEU A 140 -6.20 -3.40 -36.78
C LEU A 140 -5.23 -3.95 -37.83
N ARG A 141 -4.61 -3.07 -38.63
CA ARG A 141 -3.73 -3.42 -39.75
C ARG A 141 -2.44 -2.61 -39.69
N GLY A 142 -1.29 -3.30 -39.62
CA GLY A 142 0.04 -2.70 -39.70
C GLY A 142 0.65 -2.28 -38.36
N VAL A 143 1.91 -2.69 -38.16
CA VAL A 143 2.85 -2.17 -37.15
C VAL A 143 3.01 -0.66 -37.41
N PRO A 144 2.81 0.24 -36.42
CA PRO A 144 3.42 0.15 -35.10
C PRO A 144 2.49 0.35 -33.88
N THR A 145 1.18 0.55 -34.06
CA THR A 145 0.25 0.78 -32.94
C THR A 145 -0.50 -0.48 -32.54
N GLU A 146 0.26 -1.47 -32.07
CA GLU A 146 -0.30 -2.67 -31.43
C GLU A 146 -1.19 -2.27 -30.24
N ALA A 147 -2.42 -2.77 -30.24
CA ALA A 147 -3.35 -2.61 -29.14
C ALA A 147 -2.80 -3.34 -27.90
N ARG A 148 -2.65 -2.62 -26.78
CA ARG A 148 -2.18 -3.22 -25.52
C ARG A 148 -3.34 -3.31 -24.54
N GLN A 149 -3.64 -4.51 -24.09
CA GLN A 149 -4.68 -4.74 -23.08
C GLN A 149 -4.12 -4.50 -21.68
N CYS A 150 -4.86 -3.75 -20.87
CA CYS A 150 -4.58 -3.58 -19.45
C CYS A 150 -5.30 -4.65 -18.63
N ASP A 151 -4.55 -5.49 -17.92
CA ASP A 151 -5.13 -6.59 -17.14
C ASP A 151 -6.06 -6.12 -16.01
N TYR A 152 -5.80 -4.94 -15.44
CA TYR A 152 -6.64 -4.39 -14.35
C TYR A 152 -7.99 -3.85 -14.84
N THR A 153 -8.05 -3.25 -16.04
CA THR A 153 -9.28 -2.62 -16.54
C THR A 153 -9.96 -3.41 -17.64
N GLY A 154 -9.31 -4.43 -18.21
CA GLY A 154 -9.79 -5.20 -19.37
C GLY A 154 -9.80 -4.42 -20.69
N GLN A 155 -9.44 -3.13 -20.66
CA GLN A 155 -9.53 -2.22 -21.81
C GLN A 155 -8.24 -2.19 -22.64
N TYR A 156 -8.37 -1.78 -23.90
CA TYR A 156 -7.27 -1.64 -24.85
C TYR A 156 -6.75 -0.20 -24.98
N TYR A 157 -5.43 -0.07 -25.09
CA TYR A 157 -4.70 1.19 -25.10
C TYR A 157 -3.68 1.24 -26.24
N CYS A 158 -3.32 2.44 -26.67
CA CYS A 158 -2.18 2.64 -27.57
C CYS A 158 -0.84 2.53 -26.82
N SER A 159 0.26 2.39 -27.56
CA SER A 159 1.62 2.29 -27.01
C SER A 159 2.07 3.50 -26.18
N THR A 160 1.49 4.70 -26.41
CA THR A 160 1.75 5.90 -25.60
C THR A 160 1.04 5.88 -24.25
N CYS A 161 -0.12 5.23 -24.14
CA CYS A 161 -0.92 5.18 -22.90
C CYS A 161 -0.62 3.94 -22.05
N HIS A 162 -0.08 2.89 -22.67
CA HIS A 162 0.25 1.64 -22.02
C HIS A 162 1.70 1.27 -22.31
N TRP A 163 2.60 1.45 -21.35
CA TRP A 163 4.04 1.22 -21.54
C TRP A 163 4.47 -0.21 -21.21
N ASN A 164 3.51 -1.12 -21.04
CA ASN A 164 3.73 -2.46 -20.50
C ASN A 164 4.32 -2.41 -19.08
N ASP A 165 3.92 -1.41 -18.30
CA ASP A 165 4.15 -1.39 -16.87
C ASP A 165 3.55 -2.65 -16.25
N SER A 166 4.13 -3.09 -15.15
CA SER A 166 3.70 -4.28 -14.43
C SER A 166 3.22 -3.89 -13.03
N ALA A 167 2.10 -4.48 -12.60
CA ALA A 167 1.60 -4.34 -11.23
C ALA A 167 0.89 -5.64 -10.81
N VAL A 168 0.86 -5.91 -9.51
CA VAL A 168 0.01 -6.97 -8.94
C VAL A 168 -1.45 -6.53 -9.06
N VAL A 169 -2.30 -7.41 -9.58
CA VAL A 169 -3.72 -7.09 -9.85
C VAL A 169 -4.60 -7.65 -8.73
N PRO A 170 -5.35 -6.79 -7.99
CA PRO A 170 -6.12 -7.19 -6.81
C PRO A 170 -7.12 -8.32 -7.08
N ALA A 171 -7.84 -8.28 -8.20
CA ALA A 171 -8.80 -9.31 -8.60
C ALA A 171 -8.18 -10.72 -8.63
N ARG A 172 -6.96 -10.83 -9.18
CA ARG A 172 -6.24 -12.11 -9.30
C ARG A 172 -5.71 -12.59 -7.96
N VAL A 173 -5.25 -11.69 -7.11
CA VAL A 173 -4.85 -12.01 -5.72
C VAL A 173 -6.04 -12.56 -4.94
N ILE A 174 -7.19 -11.89 -5.00
CA ILE A 174 -8.34 -12.22 -4.15
C ILE A 174 -9.06 -13.48 -4.62
N HIS A 175 -9.20 -13.66 -5.94
CA HIS A 175 -9.95 -14.79 -6.49
C HIS A 175 -9.08 -16.02 -6.75
N ASN A 176 -7.81 -15.84 -7.10
CA ASN A 176 -6.92 -16.94 -7.53
C ASN A 176 -5.65 -17.07 -6.68
N TRP A 177 -5.46 -16.24 -5.64
CA TRP A 177 -4.22 -16.18 -4.86
C TRP A 177 -2.95 -16.02 -5.71
N GLU A 178 -3.07 -15.27 -6.82
CA GLU A 178 -2.01 -15.08 -7.81
C GLU A 178 -1.37 -13.69 -7.68
N PHE A 179 -0.07 -13.65 -7.43
CA PHE A 179 0.70 -12.42 -7.14
C PHE A 179 1.64 -11.99 -8.27
N ASP A 180 1.69 -12.75 -9.37
CA ASP A 180 2.55 -12.41 -10.50
C ASP A 180 2.13 -11.07 -11.14
N PRO A 181 3.04 -10.12 -11.32
CA PRO A 181 2.71 -8.84 -11.92
C PRO A 181 2.15 -9.00 -13.35
N ARG A 182 1.04 -8.32 -13.63
CA ARG A 182 0.40 -8.30 -14.95
C ARG A 182 0.61 -6.95 -15.63
N LYS A 183 0.47 -6.95 -16.95
CA LYS A 183 0.65 -5.76 -17.76
C LYS A 183 -0.54 -4.83 -17.61
N VAL A 184 -0.26 -3.58 -17.24
CA VAL A 184 -1.28 -2.56 -16.96
C VAL A 184 -0.94 -1.24 -17.63
N CYS A 185 -1.95 -0.42 -17.89
CA CYS A 185 -1.75 0.91 -18.45
C CYS A 185 -1.11 1.86 -17.41
N ARG A 186 -0.56 2.99 -17.88
CA ARG A 186 0.16 3.95 -17.01
C ARG A 186 -0.70 4.50 -15.89
N SER A 187 -1.97 4.77 -16.19
CA SER A 187 -2.93 5.30 -15.21
C SER A 187 -3.26 4.25 -14.15
N SER A 188 -3.54 3.00 -14.57
CA SER A 188 -3.80 1.88 -13.65
C SER A 188 -2.61 1.54 -12.78
N MET A 189 -1.38 1.52 -13.31
CA MET A 189 -0.17 1.31 -12.51
C MET A 189 -0.08 2.35 -11.37
N ARG A 190 -0.27 3.63 -11.69
CA ARG A 190 -0.25 4.70 -10.67
C ARG A 190 -1.36 4.57 -9.67
N TYR A 191 -2.55 4.20 -10.12
CA TYR A 191 -3.71 3.99 -9.25
C TYR A 191 -3.44 2.87 -8.26
N LEU A 192 -2.99 1.72 -8.75
CA LEU A 192 -2.64 0.55 -7.93
C LEU A 192 -1.52 0.87 -6.95
N ALA A 193 -0.48 1.61 -7.37
CA ALA A 193 0.61 2.03 -6.50
C ALA A 193 0.15 2.96 -5.36
N LEU A 194 -0.82 3.85 -5.61
CA LEU A 194 -1.38 4.72 -4.57
C LEU A 194 -2.38 4.00 -3.65
N MET A 195 -2.98 2.91 -4.12
CA MET A 195 -3.94 2.12 -3.37
C MET A 195 -3.30 1.00 -2.54
N ILE A 196 -2.09 0.55 -2.88
CA ILE A 196 -1.50 -0.72 -2.38
C ILE A 196 -1.49 -0.86 -0.86
N SER A 197 -1.21 0.23 -0.12
CA SER A 197 -1.16 0.25 1.34
C SER A 197 -2.47 0.61 2.02
N ARG A 198 -3.54 0.91 1.26
CA ARG A 198 -4.82 1.31 1.84
C ARG A 198 -5.62 0.07 2.26
N PRO A 199 -6.06 -0.04 3.53
CA PRO A 199 -6.81 -1.18 4.00
C PRO A 199 -8.28 -1.04 3.59
N VAL A 200 -8.61 -1.47 2.37
CA VAL A 200 -9.95 -1.34 1.77
C VAL A 200 -10.59 -2.69 1.41
N LEU A 201 -9.90 -3.81 1.61
CA LEU A 201 -10.35 -5.13 1.22
C LEU A 201 -10.96 -5.88 2.41
N ARG A 202 -12.27 -6.16 2.35
CA ARG A 202 -12.98 -7.03 3.30
C ARG A 202 -13.05 -8.44 2.78
N LEU A 203 -11.98 -9.22 2.99
CA LEU A 203 -11.82 -10.54 2.36
C LEU A 203 -12.95 -11.52 2.71
N LYS A 204 -13.46 -11.47 3.94
CA LYS A 204 -14.57 -12.35 4.36
C LYS A 204 -15.86 -12.05 3.59
N GLU A 205 -16.08 -10.80 3.19
CA GLU A 205 -17.23 -10.40 2.37
C GLU A 205 -16.99 -10.71 0.89
N ILE A 206 -15.76 -10.48 0.39
CA ILE A 206 -15.43 -10.60 -1.04
C ILE A 206 -15.24 -12.07 -1.47
N ASN A 207 -14.46 -12.85 -0.73
CA ASN A 207 -14.17 -14.26 -1.01
C ASN A 207 -13.96 -15.04 0.30
N PRO A 208 -15.04 -15.42 1.02
CA PRO A 208 -14.93 -16.15 2.27
C PRO A 208 -14.26 -17.51 2.12
N LEU A 209 -14.38 -18.15 0.95
CA LEU A 209 -13.80 -19.46 0.67
C LEU A 209 -12.27 -19.43 0.69
N LEU A 210 -11.65 -18.28 0.43
CA LEU A 210 -10.19 -18.14 0.41
C LEU A 210 -9.53 -18.59 1.73
N PHE A 211 -10.18 -18.33 2.87
CA PHE A 211 -9.70 -18.74 4.20
C PHE A 211 -9.66 -20.27 4.38
N ASN A 212 -10.39 -21.04 3.55
CA ASN A 212 -10.36 -22.49 3.60
C ASN A 212 -9.16 -23.08 2.86
N PHE A 213 -8.53 -22.32 1.97
CA PHE A 213 -7.46 -22.78 1.08
C PHE A 213 -6.10 -22.15 1.39
N VAL A 214 -6.07 -21.06 2.16
CA VAL A 214 -4.85 -20.33 2.50
C VAL A 214 -4.68 -20.32 4.02
N GLU A 215 -3.82 -21.21 4.51
CA GLU A 215 -3.55 -21.39 5.95
C GLU A 215 -2.94 -20.14 6.57
N GLU A 216 -1.98 -19.50 5.88
CA GLU A 216 -1.28 -18.31 6.36
C GLU A 216 -2.26 -17.14 6.62
N LEU A 217 -3.35 -17.07 5.85
CA LEU A 217 -4.38 -16.06 6.04
C LEU A 217 -5.18 -16.29 7.33
N VAL A 218 -5.42 -17.56 7.69
CA VAL A 218 -6.09 -17.94 8.94
C VAL A 218 -5.21 -17.63 10.14
N GLU A 219 -3.91 -17.96 10.06
CA GLU A 219 -2.92 -17.66 11.10
C GLU A 219 -2.82 -16.16 11.36
N ILE A 220 -2.67 -15.36 10.30
CA ILE A 220 -2.58 -13.90 10.41
C ILE A 220 -3.86 -13.31 10.99
N ARG A 221 -5.02 -13.83 10.59
CA ARG A 221 -6.29 -13.41 11.18
C ARG A 221 -6.34 -13.72 12.68
N LYS A 222 -5.90 -14.90 13.10
CA LYS A 222 -5.85 -15.28 14.52
C LYS A 222 -4.92 -14.35 15.31
N LEU A 223 -3.71 -14.09 14.82
CA LEU A 223 -2.78 -13.15 15.44
C LEU A 223 -3.37 -11.75 15.58
N ARG A 224 -4.09 -11.26 14.55
CA ARG A 224 -4.78 -9.96 14.62
C ARG A 224 -5.89 -9.94 15.67
N GLN A 225 -6.69 -11.00 15.76
CA GLN A 225 -7.72 -11.13 16.80
C GLN A 225 -7.10 -11.12 18.21
N ASP A 226 -5.98 -11.82 18.40
CA ASP A 226 -5.26 -11.82 19.67
C ASP A 226 -4.71 -10.43 20.01
N ILE A 227 -4.13 -9.72 19.04
CA ILE A 227 -3.66 -8.33 19.22
C ILE A 227 -4.82 -7.39 19.62
N LEU A 228 -6.01 -7.56 19.05
CA LEU A 228 -7.20 -6.78 19.44
C LEU A 228 -7.60 -7.07 20.89
N LEU A 229 -7.48 -8.32 21.36
CA LEU A 229 -7.71 -8.69 22.76
C LEU A 229 -6.61 -8.17 23.70
N MET A 230 -5.37 -8.02 23.21
CA MET A 230 -4.25 -7.46 23.96
C MET A 230 -4.32 -5.93 24.07
N LYS A 231 -4.88 -5.23 23.06
CA LYS A 231 -4.96 -3.76 23.00
C LYS A 231 -5.50 -3.11 24.29
N PRO A 232 -6.61 -3.58 24.91
CA PRO A 232 -7.11 -3.07 26.20
C PRO A 232 -6.07 -3.03 27.32
N TYR A 233 -5.16 -4.00 27.38
CA TYR A 233 -4.10 -4.05 28.38
C TYR A 233 -3.13 -2.87 28.21
N PHE A 234 -2.73 -2.59 26.97
CA PHE A 234 -1.75 -1.54 26.65
C PHE A 234 -2.31 -0.13 26.82
N ILE A 235 -3.54 0.13 26.38
CA ILE A 235 -4.15 1.47 26.53
C ILE A 235 -4.37 1.85 28.00
N THR A 236 -4.40 0.86 28.89
CA THR A 236 -4.53 1.04 30.34
C THR A 236 -3.30 0.54 31.09
N CYS A 237 -2.11 0.55 30.47
CA CYS A 237 -0.83 0.23 31.10
C CYS A 237 0.20 1.34 30.81
N LYS A 238 0.74 1.96 31.87
CA LYS A 238 1.71 3.05 31.73
C LYS A 238 3.04 2.55 31.12
N GLU A 239 3.54 1.41 31.59
CA GLU A 239 4.78 0.79 31.09
C GLU A 239 4.67 0.42 29.61
N ALA A 240 3.52 -0.13 29.18
CA ALA A 240 3.27 -0.43 27.78
C ALA A 240 3.25 0.82 26.89
N MET A 241 2.69 1.93 27.39
CA MET A 241 2.69 3.21 26.69
C MET A 241 4.10 3.78 26.55
N GLU A 242 4.91 3.71 27.60
CA GLU A 242 6.30 4.16 27.59
C GLU A 242 7.17 3.32 26.66
N ALA A 243 6.96 2.00 26.65
CA ALA A 243 7.58 1.07 25.71
C ALA A 243 7.03 1.19 24.27
N ARG A 244 5.98 1.99 24.05
CA ARG A 244 5.35 2.24 22.75
C ARG A 244 4.96 0.96 22.02
N LEU A 245 4.46 -0.04 22.74
CA LEU A 245 4.18 -1.37 22.18
C LEU A 245 3.25 -1.31 20.96
N LEU A 246 2.13 -0.60 21.05
CA LEU A 246 1.20 -0.44 19.93
C LEU A 246 1.79 0.29 18.71
N LEU A 247 2.83 1.12 18.88
CA LEU A 247 3.48 1.79 17.75
C LEU A 247 4.34 0.84 16.92
N GLN A 248 4.62 -0.38 17.38
CA GLN A 248 5.25 -1.41 16.54
C GLN A 248 4.39 -1.75 15.31
N LEU A 249 3.08 -1.48 15.36
CA LEU A 249 2.12 -1.67 14.26
C LEU A 249 1.80 -0.36 13.53
N GLN A 250 2.65 0.67 13.64
CA GLN A 250 2.31 2.00 13.13
C GLN A 250 2.03 2.08 11.63
N ASP A 251 2.68 1.22 10.83
CA ASP A 251 2.50 1.15 9.39
C ASP A 251 1.25 0.34 8.98
N ARG A 252 0.58 -0.31 9.94
CA ARG A 252 -0.64 -1.12 9.76
C ARG A 252 -1.63 -0.88 10.90
N GLN A 253 -1.99 0.38 11.13
CA GLN A 253 -2.93 0.77 12.20
C GLN A 253 -4.26 -0.01 12.16
N HIS A 254 -4.73 -0.40 10.98
CA HIS A 254 -5.94 -1.19 10.82
C HIS A 254 -5.89 -2.55 11.54
N PHE A 255 -4.70 -3.08 11.87
CA PHE A 255 -4.55 -4.33 12.63
C PHE A 255 -4.94 -4.19 14.10
N VAL A 256 -4.91 -2.96 14.65
CA VAL A 256 -5.37 -2.67 16.01
C VAL A 256 -6.78 -2.06 16.03
N GLU A 257 -7.44 -1.96 14.86
CA GLU A 257 -8.82 -1.46 14.72
C GLU A 257 -9.82 -2.60 14.49
N ASN A 258 -9.48 -3.57 13.62
CA ASN A 258 -10.33 -4.73 13.29
C ASN A 258 -9.51 -5.91 12.72
N ASP A 259 -10.13 -7.08 12.52
CA ASP A 259 -9.52 -8.28 11.91
C ASP A 259 -9.95 -8.55 10.45
N ASP A 260 -10.83 -7.72 9.88
CA ASP A 260 -11.52 -7.98 8.61
C ASP A 260 -11.00 -7.15 7.43
N MET A 261 -10.41 -5.97 7.68
CA MET A 261 -9.86 -5.11 6.63
C MET A 261 -8.41 -5.49 6.30
N TYR A 262 -8.09 -5.55 5.01
CA TYR A 262 -6.75 -5.81 4.48
C TYR A 262 -6.38 -4.78 3.40
N SER A 263 -5.10 -4.47 3.29
CA SER A 263 -4.51 -3.81 2.12
C SER A 263 -3.98 -4.84 1.12
N LEU A 264 -3.76 -4.45 -0.13
CA LEU A 264 -3.12 -5.33 -1.10
C LEU A 264 -1.67 -5.65 -0.67
N GLN A 265 -0.99 -4.69 -0.04
CA GLN A 265 0.34 -4.88 0.54
C GLN A 265 0.33 -5.96 1.64
N ASP A 266 -0.71 -6.00 2.49
CA ASP A 266 -0.86 -7.06 3.49
C ASP A 266 -0.86 -8.43 2.81
N LEU A 267 -1.69 -8.62 1.79
CA LEU A 267 -1.80 -9.89 1.07
C LEU A 267 -0.48 -10.33 0.43
N ILE A 268 0.25 -9.40 -0.17
CA ILE A 268 1.59 -9.65 -0.73
C ILE A 268 2.58 -10.06 0.37
N ASP A 269 2.51 -9.42 1.53
CA ASP A 269 3.40 -9.75 2.65
C ASP A 269 3.03 -11.08 3.32
N ILE A 270 1.74 -11.44 3.34
CA ILE A 270 1.26 -12.77 3.76
C ILE A 270 1.82 -13.85 2.82
N SER A 271 1.63 -13.70 1.50
CA SER A 271 2.06 -14.71 0.53
C SER A 271 3.58 -14.92 0.51
N SER A 272 4.34 -13.89 0.88
CA SER A 272 5.80 -13.95 1.00
C SER A 272 6.30 -14.47 2.36
N GLY A 273 5.40 -14.69 3.33
CA GLY A 273 5.74 -15.06 4.72
C GLY A 273 6.34 -13.94 5.57
N ARG A 274 6.63 -12.76 4.98
CA ARG A 274 7.17 -11.60 5.71
C ARG A 274 6.24 -11.16 6.83
N LEU A 275 4.94 -11.09 6.54
CA LEU A 275 3.98 -10.63 7.54
C LEU A 275 3.92 -11.61 8.72
N SER A 276 3.84 -12.93 8.45
CA SER A 276 3.78 -13.96 9.49
C SER A 276 4.94 -13.88 10.45
N CYS A 277 6.17 -13.72 9.92
CA CYS A 277 7.36 -13.53 10.74
C CYS A 277 7.24 -12.29 11.64
N SER A 278 7.04 -11.11 11.03
CA SER A 278 6.98 -9.85 11.78
C SER A 278 5.84 -9.79 12.81
N LEU A 279 4.67 -10.31 12.47
CA LEU A 279 3.49 -10.22 13.32
C LEU A 279 3.58 -11.20 14.49
N THR A 280 4.19 -12.38 14.29
CA THR A 280 4.45 -13.34 15.36
C THR A 280 5.45 -12.79 16.38
N GLU A 281 6.51 -12.11 15.92
CA GLU A 281 7.48 -11.45 16.82
C GLU A 281 6.83 -10.35 17.67
N ILE A 282 6.00 -9.51 17.04
CA ILE A 282 5.23 -8.46 17.73
C ILE A 282 4.28 -9.10 18.75
N HIS A 283 3.49 -10.09 18.33
CA HIS A 283 2.57 -10.82 19.19
C HIS A 283 3.28 -11.46 20.39
N THR A 284 4.45 -12.07 20.17
CA THR A 284 5.26 -12.67 21.24
C THR A 284 5.74 -11.61 22.24
N THR A 285 6.20 -10.47 21.74
CA THR A 285 6.60 -9.33 22.58
C THR A 285 5.43 -8.81 23.41
N PHE A 286 4.25 -8.70 22.80
CA PHE A 286 3.02 -8.26 23.43
C PHE A 286 2.57 -9.22 24.53
N ALA A 287 2.55 -10.52 24.22
CA ALA A 287 2.22 -11.58 25.17
C ALA A 287 3.20 -11.60 26.34
N LYS A 288 4.51 -11.46 26.08
CA LYS A 288 5.55 -11.42 27.11
C LYS A 288 5.34 -10.25 28.08
N HIS A 289 5.06 -9.06 27.56
CA HIS A 289 4.76 -7.90 28.42
C HIS A 289 3.55 -8.18 29.32
N ILE A 290 2.45 -8.69 28.76
CA ILE A 290 1.21 -8.90 29.51
C ILE A 290 1.36 -10.00 30.57
N LYS A 291 2.03 -11.09 30.24
CA LYS A 291 2.06 -12.31 31.05
C LYS A 291 3.22 -12.39 32.02
N LEU A 292 4.37 -11.80 31.69
CA LEU A 292 5.62 -12.04 32.42
C LEU A 292 6.23 -10.75 32.95
N ASP A 293 6.30 -9.70 32.13
CA ASP A 293 7.10 -8.52 32.49
C ASP A 293 6.33 -7.47 33.30
N CYS A 294 4.99 -7.40 33.20
CA CYS A 294 4.19 -6.33 33.81
C CYS A 294 3.13 -6.83 34.81
N GLU A 295 3.35 -6.60 36.10
CA GLU A 295 2.42 -7.01 37.17
C GLU A 295 1.02 -6.39 37.02
N ARG A 296 0.94 -5.13 36.56
CA ARG A 296 -0.34 -4.44 36.32
C ARG A 296 -1.16 -5.06 35.19
N CYS A 297 -0.51 -5.65 34.19
CA CYS A 297 -1.19 -6.40 33.14
C CYS A 297 -1.60 -7.79 33.65
N GLN A 298 -0.72 -8.46 34.38
CA GLN A 298 -1.00 -9.77 34.98
C GLN A 298 -2.21 -9.74 35.92
N ALA A 299 -2.33 -8.67 36.73
CA ALA A 299 -3.46 -8.48 37.65
C ALA A 299 -4.83 -8.34 36.96
N LYS A 300 -4.86 -8.11 35.64
CA LYS A 300 -6.08 -8.07 34.82
C LYS A 300 -6.40 -9.41 34.16
N GLY A 301 -5.60 -10.44 34.41
CA GLY A 301 -5.90 -11.79 33.98
C GLY A 301 -7.11 -12.37 34.74
N PHE A 302 -7.55 -13.53 34.30
CA PHE A 302 -8.75 -14.20 34.79
C PHE A 302 -8.40 -15.49 35.51
N VAL A 303 -9.23 -15.86 36.47
CA VAL A 303 -9.22 -17.21 37.05
C VAL A 303 -10.48 -17.91 36.58
N CYS A 304 -10.36 -19.16 36.12
CA CYS A 304 -11.51 -19.93 35.69
C CYS A 304 -12.46 -20.18 36.87
N GLU A 305 -13.68 -19.61 36.85
CA GLU A 305 -14.61 -19.76 37.98
C GLU A 305 -15.19 -21.18 38.14
N LEU A 306 -15.05 -22.02 37.10
CA LEU A 306 -15.60 -23.38 37.06
C LEU A 306 -14.70 -24.37 37.81
N CYS A 307 -13.38 -24.35 37.55
CA CYS A 307 -12.42 -25.20 38.27
C CYS A 307 -11.77 -24.49 39.45
N LYS A 308 -11.64 -23.15 39.42
CA LYS A 308 -10.93 -22.33 40.42
C LYS A 308 -9.49 -22.75 40.71
N GLU A 309 -8.91 -23.50 39.78
CA GLU A 309 -7.58 -24.06 39.83
C GLU A 309 -6.84 -23.73 38.53
N GLY A 310 -5.51 -23.74 38.57
CA GLY A 310 -4.64 -23.51 37.42
C GLY A 310 -4.06 -22.09 37.37
N ASP A 311 -3.39 -21.82 36.25
CA ASP A 311 -2.70 -20.55 35.99
C ASP A 311 -3.67 -19.41 35.63
N ILE A 312 -3.17 -18.18 35.71
CA ILE A 312 -3.90 -16.99 35.26
C ILE A 312 -4.17 -17.09 33.76
N LEU A 313 -5.43 -16.89 33.38
CA LEU A 313 -5.91 -16.97 32.01
C LEU A 313 -5.99 -15.61 31.35
N PHE A 314 -5.69 -15.58 30.06
CA PHE A 314 -5.89 -14.43 29.22
C PHE A 314 -6.83 -14.77 28.04
N PRO A 315 -7.62 -13.78 27.56
CA PRO A 315 -8.56 -14.01 26.45
C PRO A 315 -7.92 -14.51 25.15
N PHE A 316 -6.63 -14.23 24.95
CA PHE A 316 -5.86 -14.58 23.75
C PHE A 316 -5.08 -15.89 23.89
N ASP A 317 -5.29 -16.66 24.96
CA ASP A 317 -4.67 -17.97 25.14
C ASP A 317 -5.32 -19.04 24.24
N SER A 318 -4.53 -20.01 23.79
CA SER A 318 -5.01 -21.08 22.90
C SER A 318 -6.02 -22.03 23.55
N HIS A 319 -5.95 -22.20 24.87
CA HIS A 319 -6.76 -23.14 25.65
C HIS A 319 -7.85 -22.46 26.48
N THR A 320 -8.25 -21.25 26.11
CA THR A 320 -9.31 -20.51 26.81
C THR A 320 -10.55 -20.34 25.95
N SER A 321 -11.65 -20.00 26.61
CA SER A 321 -12.91 -19.61 25.99
C SER A 321 -13.44 -18.37 26.68
N VAL A 322 -13.91 -17.42 25.88
CA VAL A 322 -14.40 -16.12 26.34
C VAL A 322 -15.92 -16.10 26.17
N CYS A 323 -16.64 -15.78 27.24
CA CYS A 323 -18.09 -15.59 27.16
C CYS A 323 -18.41 -14.32 26.36
N TYR A 324 -19.28 -14.44 25.35
CA TYR A 324 -19.65 -13.31 24.48
C TYR A 324 -20.44 -12.21 25.19
N ASP A 325 -21.18 -12.53 26.27
CA ASP A 325 -22.05 -11.57 26.95
C ASP A 325 -21.31 -10.74 28.02
N CYS A 326 -20.39 -11.36 28.77
CA CYS A 326 -19.74 -10.72 29.92
C CYS A 326 -18.20 -10.71 29.86
N SER A 327 -17.61 -11.26 28.79
CA SER A 327 -16.16 -11.35 28.58
C SER A 327 -15.39 -12.10 29.67
N ALA A 328 -16.08 -12.91 30.49
CA ALA A 328 -15.42 -13.81 31.43
C ALA A 328 -14.64 -14.89 30.66
N VAL A 329 -13.45 -15.23 31.16
CA VAL A 329 -12.56 -16.20 30.53
C VAL A 329 -12.51 -17.49 31.37
N PHE A 330 -12.60 -18.61 30.68
CA PHE A 330 -12.58 -19.94 31.26
C PHE A 330 -11.57 -20.80 30.51
N HIS A 331 -11.11 -21.90 31.11
CA HIS A 331 -10.49 -22.97 30.34
C HIS A 331 -11.50 -23.51 29.32
N ARG A 332 -11.03 -23.79 28.10
CA ARG A 332 -11.87 -24.26 27.00
C ARG A 332 -12.65 -25.52 27.37
N ASP A 333 -11.96 -26.49 27.96
CA ASP A 333 -12.56 -27.77 28.33
C ASP A 333 -13.59 -27.59 29.45
N CYS A 334 -13.26 -26.81 30.51
CA CYS A 334 -14.23 -26.49 31.57
C CYS A 334 -15.49 -25.81 31.03
N TYR A 335 -15.36 -24.87 30.09
CA TYR A 335 -16.50 -24.15 29.53
C TYR A 335 -17.37 -25.05 28.67
N TYR A 336 -16.75 -25.93 27.88
CA TYR A 336 -17.45 -26.90 27.05
C TYR A 336 -18.17 -27.96 27.89
N ASP A 337 -17.51 -28.52 28.90
CA ASP A 337 -18.10 -29.49 29.84
C ASP A 337 -19.29 -28.89 30.59
N ASN A 338 -19.28 -27.57 30.84
CA ASN A 338 -20.40 -26.83 31.39
C ASN A 338 -21.46 -26.43 30.34
N SER A 339 -21.55 -27.15 29.21
CA SER A 339 -22.49 -26.89 28.12
C SER A 339 -22.46 -25.44 27.62
N THR A 340 -21.29 -24.80 27.65
CA THR A 340 -21.08 -23.37 27.29
C THR A 340 -21.92 -22.37 28.10
N THR A 341 -22.44 -22.79 29.25
CA THR A 341 -23.23 -21.93 30.13
C THR A 341 -22.29 -21.07 30.98
N CYS A 342 -22.46 -19.75 30.94
CA CYS A 342 -21.62 -18.85 31.74
C CYS A 342 -22.20 -18.66 33.16
N PRO A 343 -21.50 -19.09 34.23
CA PRO A 343 -22.00 -18.93 35.60
C PRO A 343 -22.08 -17.46 36.03
N ARG A 344 -21.23 -16.59 35.46
CA ARG A 344 -21.26 -15.16 35.74
C ARG A 344 -22.49 -14.48 35.15
N CYS A 345 -22.86 -14.83 33.92
CA CYS A 345 -24.10 -14.33 33.29
C CYS A 345 -25.34 -14.80 34.05
N ALA A 346 -25.38 -16.07 34.47
CA ALA A 346 -26.48 -16.59 35.28
C ALA A 346 -26.68 -15.75 36.56
N ARG A 347 -25.61 -15.55 37.34
CA ARG A 347 -25.66 -14.69 38.55
C ARG A 347 -26.05 -13.24 38.27
N MET A 348 -25.64 -12.69 37.12
CA MET A 348 -26.02 -11.33 36.71
C MET A 348 -27.52 -11.23 36.36
N THR A 349 -28.08 -12.25 35.73
CA THR A 349 -29.50 -12.33 35.41
C THR A 349 -30.35 -12.48 36.67
N ASP A 350 -29.95 -13.36 37.58
CA ASP A 350 -30.66 -13.59 38.85
C ASP A 350 -30.76 -12.29 39.68
N ARG A 351 -29.63 -11.57 39.82
CA ARG A 351 -29.61 -10.27 40.52
C ARG A 351 -30.53 -9.23 39.90
N LYS A 352 -30.66 -9.22 38.57
CA LYS A 352 -31.57 -8.29 37.87
C LYS A 352 -33.05 -8.66 38.08
N GLN A 353 -33.37 -9.93 38.29
CA GLN A 353 -34.73 -10.38 38.57
C GLN A 353 -35.14 -10.03 40.00
N ASP A 354 -34.21 -10.08 40.95
CA ASP A 354 -34.43 -9.69 42.35
C ASP A 354 -34.60 -8.15 42.54
N GLU A 355 -34.15 -7.34 41.59
CA GLU A 355 -34.23 -5.86 41.63
C GLU A 355 -35.53 -5.28 41.02
N VAL A 356 -36.40 -6.10 40.41
CA VAL A 356 -37.72 -5.63 39.93
C VAL A 356 -38.70 -5.65 41.09
N PRO A 357 -39.19 -4.49 41.60
CA PRO A 357 -40.20 -4.49 42.65
C PRO A 357 -41.47 -5.15 42.10
N ASP A 358 -42.03 -6.07 42.87
CA ASP A 358 -43.37 -6.63 42.64
C ASP A 358 -44.37 -5.46 42.66
N VAL A 359 -44.65 -4.87 41.49
CA VAL A 359 -45.82 -3.99 41.33
C VAL A 359 -47.02 -4.92 41.26
N LYS A 360 -47.42 -5.39 42.45
CA LYS A 360 -48.75 -5.92 42.69
C LYS A 360 -49.43 -5.05 43.73
N ASP A 361 -50.68 -4.74 43.38
CA ASP A 361 -51.76 -4.20 44.18
C ASP A 361 -51.83 -2.66 44.31
N ALA A 362 -52.60 -2.07 43.39
CA ALA A 362 -53.61 -1.05 43.68
C ALA A 362 -54.81 -1.19 42.73
#